data_AF-U3B6A3-F1
#
_entry.id   AF-U3B6A3-F1
#
_cell.length_a   1.000
_cell.length_b   1.000
_cell.length_c   1.000
_cell.angle_alpha   90.00
_cell.angle_beta   90.00
_cell.angle_gamma   90.00
#
_symmetry.space_group_name_H-M   'P 1'
#
loop_
_entity.id
_entity.type
_entity.pdbx_description
1 polymer ?
#
loop_
_entity_poly.entity_id
_entity_poly.type
_entity_poly.pdbx_seq_one_letter_code
_entity_poly.pdbx_strand_id
1 'polypeptide(L)' 'MKIERIYLSPIAAYLFRLILLLLVGWSSYVVIDLVVNEFEQPQTIKWGIEIDFYSYLMRHVAVDLIGLYMLFFVVKVKR' A
#
# COMPACT_ATOMS: atom_id res chain seq x y z
N MET A 1 12.98 -19.17 4.94
CA MET A 1 12.30 -18.38 5.98
C MET A 1 10.82 -18.74 5.95
N LYS A 2 10.24 -19.29 7.03
CA LYS A 2 8.81 -19.63 7.07
C LYS A 2 8.02 -18.38 7.44
N ILE A 3 7.04 -18.01 6.63
CA ILE A 3 6.18 -16.86 6.91
C ILE A 3 5.09 -17.35 7.88
N GLU A 4 5.12 -16.87 9.11
CA GLU A 4 4.15 -17.21 10.14
C GLU A 4 2.80 -16.53 9.83
N ARG A 5 1.72 -17.30 9.89
CA ARG A 5 0.37 -16.80 9.60
C ARG A 5 -0.21 -16.12 10.83
N ILE A 6 -0.81 -14.95 10.64
CA ILE A 6 -1.48 -14.23 11.73
C ILE A 6 -2.94 -14.70 11.80
N TYR A 7 -3.31 -15.27 12.95
CA TYR A 7 -4.68 -15.71 13.22
C TYR A 7 -5.40 -14.64 14.03
N LEU A 8 -6.36 -13.97 13.40
CA LEU A 8 -7.17 -12.93 14.04
C LEU A 8 -8.59 -13.46 14.33
N SER A 9 -9.24 -12.89 15.34
CA SER A 9 -10.68 -13.10 15.55
C SER A 9 -11.45 -12.59 14.32
N PRO A 10 -12.66 -13.12 14.03
CA PRO A 10 -13.39 -12.74 12.83
C PRO A 10 -13.57 -11.23 12.67
N ILE A 11 -13.99 -10.54 13.74
CA ILE A 11 -14.17 -9.09 13.74
C ILE A 11 -12.86 -8.35 13.47
N ALA A 12 -11.77 -8.72 14.17
CA ALA A 12 -10.46 -8.11 13.97
C ALA A 12 -9.92 -8.34 12.55
N ALA A 13 -10.14 -9.53 11.99
CA ALA A 13 -9.74 -9.85 10.62
C ALA A 13 -10.50 -9.00 9.59
N TYR A 14 -11.81 -8.78 9.77
CA TYR A 14 -12.60 -7.92 8.90
C TYR A 14 -12.15 -6.45 8.97
N LEU A 15 -11.98 -5.90 10.17
CA LEU A 15 -11.50 -4.54 10.37
C LEU A 15 -10.10 -4.33 9.77
N PHE A 16 -9.20 -5.27 10.01
CA PHE A 16 -7.84 -5.20 9.47
C PHE A 16 -7.83 -5.25 7.93
N ARG A 17 -8.66 -6.11 7.32
CA ARG A 17 -8.81 -6.15 5.86
C ARG A 17 -9.37 -4.85 5.31
N LEU A 18 -10.35 -4.24 5.99
CA LEU A 18 -10.89 -2.95 5.59
C LEU A 18 -9.80 -1.86 5.61
N ILE A 19 -9.00 -1.80 6.67
CA ILE A 19 -7.87 -0.86 6.78
C ILE A 19 -6.87 -1.08 5.63
N LEU A 20 -6.51 -2.33 5.35
CA LEU A 20 -5.60 -2.65 4.25
C LEU A 20 -6.18 -2.26 2.88
N LEU A 21 -7.48 -2.49 2.65
CA LEU A 21 -8.13 -2.09 1.40
C LEU A 21 -8.13 -0.57 1.22
N LEU A 22 -8.38 0.19 2.29
CA LEU A 22 -8.30 1.65 2.26
C LEU A 22 -6.87 2.13 2.00
N LEU A 23 -5.88 1.50 2.64
CA LEU A 23 -4.46 1.83 2.45
C LEU A 23 -4.01 1.58 1.01
N VAL A 24 -4.33 0.40 0.46
CA VAL A 24 -4.03 0.05 -0.93
C VAL A 24 -4.77 1.00 -1.88
N GLY A 25 -6.06 1.25 -1.65
CA GLY A 25 -6.84 2.16 -2.49
C GLY A 25 -6.27 3.58 -2.53
N TRP A 26 -5.85 4.11 -1.36
CA TRP A 26 -5.20 5.42 -1.28
C TRP A 26 -3.84 5.44 -1.97
N SER A 27 -3.02 4.42 -1.74
CA SER A 27 -1.69 4.31 -2.32
C SER A 27 -1.75 4.16 -3.85
N SER A 28 -2.65 3.31 -4.37
CA SER A 28 -2.90 3.19 -5.81
C SER A 28 -3.40 4.51 -6.43
N TYR A 29 -4.25 5.27 -5.73
CA TYR A 29 -4.67 6.60 -6.18
C TYR A 29 -3.47 7.55 -6.32
N VAL A 30 -2.55 7.58 -5.35
CA VAL A 30 -1.34 8.41 -5.42
C VAL A 30 -0.42 7.96 -6.56
N VAL A 31 -0.26 6.66 -6.79
CA VAL A 31 0.51 6.14 -7.93
C VAL A 31 -0.08 6.63 -9.25
N ILE A 32 -1.40 6.54 -9.42
CA ILE A 32 -2.07 7.01 -10.63
C ILE A 32 -1.90 8.52 -10.79
N ASP A 33 -2.09 9.30 -9.73
CA ASP A 33 -1.91 10.76 -9.74
C ASP A 33 -0.49 11.14 -10.20
N LEU A 34 0.54 10.50 -9.64
CA LEU A 34 1.93 10.74 -10.00
C LEU A 34 2.22 10.38 -11.47
N VAL A 35 1.71 9.24 -11.95
CA VAL A 35 1.94 8.79 -13.34
C VAL A 35 1.18 9.64 -14.35
N VAL A 36 0.02 10.18 -13.99
CA VAL A 36 -0.77 11.02 -14.91
C VAL A 36 -0.23 12.44 -14.96
N ASN A 37 0.15 13.01 -13.82
CA ASN A 37 0.43 14.44 -13.72
C ASN A 37 1.93 14.79 -13.70
N GLU A 38 2.79 13.87 -13.28
CA GLU A 38 4.19 14.18 -12.95
C GLU A 38 5.19 13.19 -13.56
N PHE A 39 4.74 12.37 -14.51
CA PHE A 39 5.57 11.37 -15.18
C PHE A 39 6.72 12.04 -15.97
N GLU A 40 7.87 11.36 -15.99
CA GLU A 40 9.15 11.84 -16.55
C GLU A 40 9.80 13.01 -15.80
N GLN A 41 9.19 13.54 -14.73
CA GLN A 41 9.85 14.52 -13.88
C GLN A 41 10.84 13.81 -12.94
N PRO A 42 12.08 14.31 -12.79
CA PRO A 42 13.03 13.75 -11.83
C PRO A 42 12.63 14.04 -10.38
N GLN A 43 11.88 15.13 -10.15
CA GLN A 43 11.46 15.58 -8.83
C GLN A 43 9.98 15.92 -8.81
N THR A 44 9.30 15.57 -7.72
CA THR A 44 7.93 15.97 -7.39
C THR A 44 7.96 16.92 -6.19
N ILE A 45 7.15 17.99 -6.23
CA ILE A 45 7.00 18.90 -5.09
C ILE A 45 5.68 18.58 -4.39
N LYS A 46 5.77 17.95 -3.22
CA LYS A 46 4.61 17.70 -2.35
C LYS A 46 4.79 18.49 -1.06
N TRP A 47 3.79 19.31 -0.71
CA TRP A 47 3.80 20.13 0.52
C TRP A 47 5.02 21.05 0.64
N GLY A 48 5.56 21.52 -0.49
CA GLY A 48 6.74 22.39 -0.52
C GLY A 48 8.08 21.66 -0.32
N ILE A 49 8.08 20.32 -0.32
CA ILE A 49 9.28 19.49 -0.23
C ILE A 49 9.52 18.86 -1.60
N GLU A 50 10.75 19.01 -2.12
CA GLU A 50 11.22 18.27 -3.29
C GLU A 50 11.52 16.83 -2.90
N ILE A 51 10.92 15.90 -3.63
CA ILE A 51 11.07 14.46 -3.43
C ILE A 51 11.47 13.84 -4.77
N ASP A 52 12.41 12.91 -4.75
CA ASP A 52 12.73 12.10 -5.92
C ASP A 52 11.48 11.34 -6.40
N PHE A 53 11.06 11.60 -7.64
CA PHE A 53 9.81 11.09 -8.19
C PHE A 53 9.78 9.56 -8.18
N TYR A 54 10.83 8.92 -8.68
CA TYR A 54 10.88 7.45 -8.80
C TYR A 54 10.88 6.78 -7.43
N SER A 55 11.64 7.30 -6.47
CA SER A 55 11.66 6.78 -5.10
C SER A 55 10.31 6.95 -4.42
N TYR A 56 9.62 8.08 -4.64
CA TYR A 56 8.29 8.33 -4.10
C TYR A 56 7.22 7.42 -4.72
N LEU A 57 7.24 7.28 -6.05
CA LEU A 57 6.38 6.35 -6.78
C LEU A 57 6.58 4.91 -6.31
N MET A 58 7.83 4.45 -6.25
CA MET A 58 8.16 3.08 -5.85
C MET A 58 7.77 2.79 -4.39
N ARG A 59 7.79 3.80 -3.51
CA ARG A 59 7.29 3.63 -2.14
C ARG A 59 5.81 3.25 -2.11
N HIS A 60 4.98 3.93 -2.89
CA HIS A 60 3.54 3.63 -2.94
C HIS A 60 3.27 2.29 -3.66
N VAL A 61 3.98 2.00 -4.75
CA VAL A 61 3.91 0.67 -5.38
C VAL A 61 4.29 -0.45 -4.39
N ALA A 62 5.31 -0.24 -3.56
CA ALA A 62 5.68 -1.21 -2.53
C ALA A 62 4.60 -1.37 -1.45
N VAL A 63 3.94 -0.29 -1.03
CA VAL A 63 2.79 -0.33 -0.12
C VAL A 63 1.64 -1.14 -0.70
N ASP A 64 1.33 -0.96 -1.99
CA ASP A 64 0.28 -1.74 -2.68
C ASP A 64 0.61 -3.24 -2.68
N LEU A 65 1.85 -3.59 -3.07
CA LEU A 65 2.27 -4.99 -3.11
C LEU A 65 2.24 -5.65 -1.73
N ILE A 66 2.72 -4.96 -0.69
CA ILE A 66 2.69 -5.45 0.69
C ILE A 66 1.25 -5.57 1.20
N GLY A 67 0.40 -4.57 0.93
CA GLY A 67 -1.00 -4.56 1.34
C GLY A 67 -1.78 -5.72 0.71
N LEU A 68 -1.63 -5.93 -0.60
CA LEU A 68 -2.21 -7.06 -1.32
C LEU A 68 -1.69 -8.40 -0.78
N TYR A 69 -0.39 -8.51 -0.53
CA TYR A 69 0.20 -9.72 0.06
C TYR A 69 -0.41 -10.05 1.42
N MET A 70 -0.55 -9.05 2.29
CA MET A 70 -1.15 -9.21 3.63
C MET A 70 -2.62 -9.63 3.54
N LEU A 71 -3.39 -9.03 2.63
CA LEU A 71 -4.81 -9.34 2.39
C LEU A 71 -5.02 -10.80 1.98
N PHE A 72 -4.24 -11.30 1.03
CA PHE A 72 -4.44 -12.64 0.45
C PHE A 72 -3.79 -13.76 1.25
N PHE A 73 -2.57 -13.54 1.76
CA PHE A 73 -1.72 -14.64 2.24
C PHE A 73 -1.54 -14.67 3.75
N VAL A 74 -1.50 -13.52 4.42
CA VAL A 74 -1.14 -13.44 5.86
C VAL A 74 -2.36 -13.45 6.77
N VAL A 75 -3.40 -12.69 6.45
CA VAL A 75 -4.59 -12.54 7.32
C VAL A 75 -5.53 -13.72 7.15
N LYS A 76 -5.45 -14.67 8.09
CA LYS A 76 -6.39 -15.79 8.18
C LYS A 76 -7.36 -15.58 9.34
N VAL A 77 -8.64 -15.80 9.05
CA VAL A 77 -9.70 -15.80 10.07
C VAL A 77 -9.53 -17.08 10.91
N LYS A 78 -9.44 -16.92 12.23
CA LYS A 78 -9.51 -18.05 13.16
C LYS A 78 -10.92 -18.66 13.03
N ARG A 79 -10.98 -19.92 12.58
CA ARG A 79 -12.23 -20.70 12.53
C ARG A 79 -12.74 -20.96 13.94
#